data_AF-W6NH46-F1
#
_entry.id   AF-W6NH46-F1
#
_cell.length_a   1.000
_cell.length_b   1.000
_cell.length_c   1.000
_cell.angle_alpha   90.00
_cell.angle_beta   90.00
_cell.angle_gamma   90.00
#
_symmetry.space_group_name_H-M   'P 1'
#
loop_
_entity.id
_entity.type
_entity.pdbx_description
1 polymer ?
#
loop_
_entity_poly.entity_id
_entity_poly.type
_entity_poly.pdbx_seq_one_letter_code
_entity_poly.pdbx_strand_id
1 'polypeptide(L)' 'MSNRSKRYTEDFKNTIVELYNSGKTLSELNSEYGASKSTIKLWIKKAAPIRSVSTI' A
#
# COMPACT_ATOMS: atom_id res chain seq x y z
N MET A 1 -1.44 -27.17 -0.21
CA MET A 1 -2.49 -26.13 -0.35
C MET A 1 -1.89 -24.90 -1.01
N SER A 2 -2.20 -24.64 -2.27
CA SER A 2 -1.66 -23.47 -2.99
C SER A 2 -2.43 -22.23 -2.56
N ASN A 3 -1.89 -21.47 -1.60
CA ASN A 3 -2.44 -20.18 -1.19
C ASN A 3 -2.27 -19.17 -2.35
N ARG A 4 -3.19 -19.21 -3.32
CA ARG A 4 -3.32 -18.22 -4.40
C ARG A 4 -3.86 -16.91 -3.82
N SER A 5 -3.12 -16.36 -2.87
CA SER A 5 -3.22 -14.96 -2.50
C SER A 5 -3.09 -14.16 -3.81
N LYS A 6 -4.14 -13.42 -4.18
CA LYS A 6 -4.06 -12.45 -5.29
C LYS A 6 -2.98 -11.46 -4.91
N ARG A 7 -1.76 -11.66 -5.42
CA ARG A 7 -0.64 -10.79 -5.15
C ARG A 7 -0.79 -9.60 -6.07
N TYR A 8 -0.98 -8.43 -5.47
CA TYR A 8 -0.82 -7.17 -6.17
C TYR A 8 0.63 -7.07 -6.66
N THR A 9 0.81 -6.66 -7.91
CA THR A 9 2.13 -6.40 -8.50
C THR A 9 2.78 -5.20 -7.82
N GLU A 10 4.10 -5.09 -7.89
CA GLU A 10 4.80 -3.98 -7.26
C GLU A 10 4.45 -2.65 -7.93
N ASP A 11 4.34 -2.62 -9.26
CA ASP A 11 3.88 -1.45 -10.02
C ASP A 11 2.53 -0.95 -9.52
N PHE A 12 1.56 -1.86 -9.33
CA PHE A 12 0.24 -1.48 -8.81
C PHE A 12 0.34 -0.86 -7.42
N LYS A 13 1.15 -1.43 -6.53
CA LYS A 13 1.32 -0.88 -5.18
C LYS A 13 1.96 0.51 -5.22
N ASN A 14 2.96 0.70 -6.07
CA ASN A 14 3.65 1.98 -6.23
C ASN A 14 2.67 3.04 -6.75
N THR A 15 1.87 2.74 -7.76
CA THR A 15 0.81 3.64 -8.25
C THR A 15 -0.14 4.06 -7.13
N ILE A 16 -0.60 3.13 -6.30
CA ILE A 16 -1.50 3.43 -5.19
C ILE A 16 -0.83 4.33 -4.14
N VAL A 17 0.45 4.11 -3.86
CA VAL A 17 1.22 4.94 -2.92
C VAL A 17 1.44 6.34 -3.49
N GLU A 18 1.78 6.48 -4.77
CA GLU A 18 1.93 7.78 -5.45
C GLU A 18 0.62 8.57 -5.44
N LEU A 19 -0.50 7.91 -5.74
CA LEU A 19 -1.83 8.53 -5.70
C LEU A 19 -2.22 8.98 -4.28
N TYR A 20 -1.86 8.20 -3.25
CA TYR A 20 -2.05 8.65 -1.88
C TYR A 20 -1.20 9.89 -1.55
N ASN A 21 0.06 9.88 -1.98
CA ASN A 21 0.97 11.01 -1.79
C ASN A 21 0.55 12.27 -2.58
N SER A 22 -0.18 12.11 -3.69
CA SER A 22 -0.76 13.24 -4.46
C SER A 22 -2.05 13.81 -3.84
N GLY A 23 -2.55 13.21 -2.76
CA GLY A 23 -3.66 13.73 -1.97
C GLY A 23 -4.94 12.89 -2.02
N LYS A 24 -4.99 11.77 -2.75
CA LYS A 24 -6.15 10.87 -2.69
C LYS A 24 -6.27 10.24 -1.30
N THR A 25 -7.51 10.12 -0.84
CA THR A 25 -7.82 9.47 0.43
C THR A 25 -7.84 7.94 0.30
N LEU A 26 -7.65 7.25 1.43
CA LEU A 26 -7.78 5.79 1.49
C LEU A 26 -9.16 5.29 1.05
N SER A 27 -10.22 6.11 1.20
CA SER A 27 -11.58 5.74 0.81
C SER A 27 -11.78 5.77 -0.70
N GLU A 28 -11.23 6.78 -1.37
CA GLU A 28 -11.24 6.85 -2.83
C GLU A 28 -10.43 5.70 -3.42
N LEU A 29 -9.21 5.48 -2.93
CA LEU A 29 -8.35 4.40 -3.41
C LEU A 29 -8.99 3.01 -3.20
N ASN A 30 -9.68 2.83 -2.08
CA ASN A 30 -10.39 1.58 -1.81
C ASN A 30 -11.60 1.37 -2.73
N SER A 31 -12.37 2.43 -2.99
CA SER A 31 -13.58 2.36 -3.82
C SER A 31 -13.24 2.20 -5.30
N GLU A 32 -12.19 2.86 -5.78
CA GLU A 32 -11.79 2.91 -7.19
C GLU A 32 -10.93 1.70 -7.60
N TYR A 33 -10.01 1.27 -6.74
CA TYR A 33 -9.04 0.22 -7.07
C TYR A 33 -9.27 -1.10 -6.32
N GLY A 34 -10.26 -1.16 -5.42
CA GLY A 34 -10.63 -2.38 -4.68
C GLY A 34 -9.61 -2.85 -3.65
N ALA A 35 -8.48 -2.14 -3.48
CA ALA A 35 -7.49 -2.44 -2.45
C ALA A 35 -8.03 -2.03 -1.07
N SER A 36 -7.97 -2.92 -0.08
CA SER A 36 -8.48 -2.59 1.25
C SER A 36 -7.70 -1.44 1.88
N LYS A 37 -8.36 -0.58 2.66
CA LYS A 37 -7.72 0.55 3.38
C LYS A 37 -6.52 0.09 4.21
N SER A 38 -6.63 -1.07 4.86
CA SER A 38 -5.55 -1.68 5.66
C SER A 38 -4.36 -2.11 4.81
N THR A 39 -4.64 -2.69 3.63
CA THR A 39 -3.61 -3.09 2.67
C THR A 39 -2.87 -1.87 2.11
N ILE A 40 -3.60 -0.81 1.76
CA ILE A 40 -3.03 0.44 1.25
C ILE A 40 -2.13 1.09 2.31
N LYS A 41 -2.59 1.17 3.57
CA LYS A 41 -1.77 1.66 4.70
C LYS A 41 -0.46 0.88 4.85
N LEU A 42 -0.49 -0.44 4.66
CA LEU A 42 0.71 -1.28 4.73
C LEU A 42 1.71 -0.92 3.62
N TRP A 43 1.24 -0.66 2.40
CA TRP A 43 2.10 -0.27 1.29
C TRP A 43 2.72 1.10 1.52
N ILE A 44 1.94 2.08 1.97
CA ILE A 44 2.46 3.42 2.33
C ILE A 44 3.53 3.30 3.42
N LYS A 45 3.28 2.50 4.47
CA LYS A 45 4.26 2.28 5.55
C LYS A 45 5.53 1.60 5.06
N LYS A 46 5.43 0.69 4.09
CA LYS A 46 6.59 -0.01 3.50
C LYS A 46 7.36 0.86 2.50
N ALA A 47 6.68 1.76 1.81
CA ALA A 47 7.26 2.70 0.87
C ALA A 47 7.96 3.87 1.58
N ALA A 48 7.49 4.24 2.78
CA ALA A 48 8.21 5.19 3.61
C ALA A 48 9.62 4.64 3.89
N PRO A 49 10.67 5.48 3.76
CA PRO A 49 12.02 5.08 4.12
C PRO A 49 11.95 4.57 5.56
N ILE A 50 12.38 3.32 5.74
CA ILE A 50 12.40 2.66 7.03
C ILE A 50 13.29 3.55 7.90
N ARG A 51 12.69 4.43 8.73
CA ARG A 51 13.41 5.00 9.86
C ARG A 51 13.69 3.78 10.72
N SER A 52 14.87 3.21 10.52
CA SER A 52 15.49 2.21 11.37
C SER A 52 15.58 2.83 12.75
N VAL A 53 14.49 2.69 13.51
CA VAL A 53 14.54 2.69 14.96
C VAL A 53 15.16 1.36 15.35
N SER A 54 16.46 1.25 15.11
CA SER A 54 17.28 0.29 15.83
C SER A 54 17.28 0.76 17.27
N THR A 55 16.50 0.08 18.10
CA THR A 55 16.74 0.03 19.54
C THR A 55 18.15 -0.50 19.73
N ILE A 56 19.04 0.30 20.34
CA ILE A 56 20.04 -0.02 21.38
C ILE A 56 20.60 1.32 21.86
#